data_AF-A0A925KP11-F1
#
_entry.id   AF-A0A925KP11-F1
#
_cell.length_a   1.000
_cell.length_b   1.000
_cell.length_c   1.000
_cell.angle_alpha   90.00
_cell.angle_beta   90.00
_cell.angle_gamma   90.00
#
_symmetry.space_group_name_H-M   'P 1'
#
loop_
_entity.id
_entity.type
_entity.pdbx_description
1 polymer ?
#
loop_
_entity_poly.entity_id
_entity_poly.type
_entity_poly.pdbx_seq_one_letter_code
_entity_poly.pdbx_strand_id
1 'polypeptide(L)' 'AMLSLTETDYAWVTREIKTIADRYAQGRIVSVLEGGYALSALGRSVATHLKVLADL' A
#
# COMPACT_ATOMS: atom_id res chain seq x y z
N ALA A 1 -20.40 -8.72 1.94
CA ALA A 1 -19.46 -9.01 3.04
C ALA A 1 -18.69 -7.73 3.36
N MET A 2 -18.41 -7.46 4.64
CA MET A 2 -17.52 -6.36 5.04
C MET A 2 -16.08 -6.88 5.09
N LEU A 3 -15.13 -6.09 4.60
CA LEU A 3 -13.70 -6.38 4.65
C LEU A 3 -13.12 -5.89 5.98
N SER A 4 -12.20 -6.66 6.55
CA SER A 4 -11.52 -6.34 7.82
C SER A 4 -10.01 -6.20 7.63
N LEU A 5 -9.61 -5.42 6.62
CA LEU A 5 -8.20 -5.20 6.30
C LEU A 5 -7.55 -4.28 7.33
N THR A 6 -6.31 -4.58 7.64
CA THR A 6 -5.45 -3.90 8.60
C THR A 6 -4.24 -3.29 7.89
N GLU A 7 -3.48 -2.46 8.59
CA GLU A 7 -2.27 -1.83 8.07
C GLU A 7 -1.23 -2.86 7.58
N THR A 8 -1.16 -4.05 8.20
CA THR A 8 -0.27 -5.12 7.76
C THR A 8 -0.65 -5.69 6.40
N ASP A 9 -1.93 -5.70 6.06
CA ASP A 9 -2.41 -6.12 4.73
C ASP A 9 -2.01 -5.10 3.66
N TYR A 10 -2.09 -3.80 3.98
CA TYR A 10 -1.59 -2.74 3.10
C TYR A 10 -0.07 -2.78 2.95
N ALA A 11 0.67 -3.13 4.00
CA ALA A 11 2.11 -3.37 3.90
C ALA A 11 2.41 -4.53 2.95
N TRP A 12 1.73 -5.66 3.16
CA TRP A 12 1.92 -6.87 2.35
C TRP A 12 1.63 -6.62 0.87
N VAL A 13 0.46 -6.07 0.52
CA VAL A 13 0.10 -5.86 -0.89
C VAL A 13 1.07 -4.90 -1.58
N THR A 14 1.60 -3.91 -0.87
CA THR A 14 2.61 -2.99 -1.42
C THR A 14 3.91 -3.73 -1.75
N ARG A 15 4.36 -4.68 -0.91
CA ARG A 15 5.55 -5.50 -1.20
C ARG A 15 5.34 -6.39 -2.42
N GLU A 16 4.15 -6.97 -2.56
CA GLU A 16 3.82 -7.78 -3.74
C GLU A 16 3.85 -6.93 -5.02
N ILE A 17 3.25 -5.73 -4.98
CA ILE A 17 3.29 -4.78 -6.12
C ILE A 17 4.73 -4.40 -6.47
N LYS A 18 5.58 -4.08 -5.47
CA LYS A 18 7.01 -3.82 -5.68
C LYS A 18 7.72 -4.98 -6.35
N THR A 19 7.51 -6.21 -5.86
CA THR A 19 8.11 -7.42 -6.42
C THR A 19 7.76 -7.59 -7.91
N ILE A 20 6.51 -7.30 -8.27
CA ILE A 20 6.04 -7.36 -9.66
C ILE A 20 6.67 -6.21 -10.48
N ALA A 21 6.70 -4.98 -9.95
CA ALA A 21 7.26 -3.83 -10.62
C ALA A 21 8.78 -3.97 -10.85
N ASP A 22 9.51 -4.55 -9.92
CA ASP A 22 10.95 -4.84 -10.07
C ASP A 22 11.18 -5.81 -11.22
N ARG A 23 10.34 -6.85 -11.33
CA ARG A 23 10.46 -7.86 -12.38
C ARG A 23 10.09 -7.35 -13.77
N TYR A 24 9.06 -6.52 -13.88
CA TYR A 24 8.44 -6.21 -15.18
C TYR A 24 8.44 -4.72 -15.55
N ALA A 25 8.66 -3.82 -14.59
CA ALA A 25 8.50 -2.37 -14.76
C ALA A 25 9.73 -1.56 -14.33
N GLN A 26 10.89 -2.21 -14.08
CA GLN A 26 12.12 -1.56 -13.61
C GLN A 26 11.87 -0.72 -12.34
N GLY A 27 11.08 -1.28 -11.42
CA GLY A 27 10.72 -0.64 -10.14
C GLY A 27 9.76 0.56 -10.26
N ARG A 28 9.26 0.90 -11.45
CA ARG A 28 8.37 2.05 -11.63
C ARG A 28 6.97 1.75 -11.08
N ILE A 29 6.54 2.55 -10.12
CA ILE A 29 5.20 2.52 -9.54
C ILE A 29 4.67 3.95 -9.46
N VAL A 30 3.41 4.14 -9.84
CA VAL A 30 2.63 5.33 -9.51
C VAL A 30 1.48 4.89 -8.63
N SER A 31 1.38 5.48 -7.44
CA SER A 31 0.31 5.22 -6.48
C SER A 31 -0.60 6.44 -6.40
N VAL A 32 -1.92 6.22 -6.42
CA VAL A 32 -2.95 7.27 -6.40
C VAL A 32 -3.94 6.95 -5.29
N LEU A 33 -4.26 7.94 -4.46
CA LEU A 33 -5.27 7.80 -3.41
C LEU A 33 -6.67 7.82 -4.04
N GLU A 34 -7.43 6.75 -3.82
CA GLU A 34 -8.82 6.63 -4.26
C GLU A 34 -9.79 7.06 -3.15
N GLY A 35 -10.00 6.20 -2.15
CA GLY A 35 -10.95 6.43 -1.07
C GLY A 35 -10.47 5.95 0.30
N GLY A 36 -11.39 5.94 1.25
CA GLY A 36 -11.15 5.59 2.64
C GLY A 36 -11.77 6.64 3.55
N TYR A 37 -12.70 6.21 4.40
CA TYR A 37 -13.59 7.13 5.12
C TYR A 37 -13.41 7.07 6.64
N ALA A 38 -12.72 6.04 7.14
CA ALA A 38 -12.30 5.96 8.54
C ALA A 38 -10.96 6.70 8.71
N LEU A 39 -11.00 8.01 8.95
CA LEU A 39 -9.83 8.92 8.88
C LEU A 39 -8.58 8.41 9.62
N SER A 40 -8.75 7.89 10.84
CA SER A 40 -7.64 7.38 11.63
C SER A 40 -7.00 6.12 11.01
N ALA A 41 -7.83 5.19 10.53
CA ALA A 41 -7.36 3.99 9.85
C ALA A 41 -6.77 4.32 8.48
N LEU A 42 -7.38 5.22 7.73
CA LEU A 42 -6.85 5.71 6.45
C LEU A 42 -5.43 6.25 6.62
N GLY A 43 -5.22 7.15 7.59
CA GLY A 43 -3.90 7.74 7.84
C GLY A 43 -2.83 6.69 8.13
N ARG A 44 -3.13 5.71 8.99
CA ARG A 44 -2.18 4.64 9.32
C ARG A 44 -1.91 3.69 8.14
N SER A 45 -2.94 3.34 7.38
CA SER A 45 -2.82 2.47 6.20
C SER A 45 -2.01 3.14 5.09
N VAL A 46 -2.26 4.42 4.78
CA VAL A 46 -1.49 5.19 3.80
C VAL A 46 -0.05 5.35 4.27
N ALA A 47 0.19 5.71 5.53
CA ALA A 47 1.55 5.83 6.06
C ALA A 47 2.31 4.50 5.95
N THR A 48 1.66 3.38 6.22
CA THR A 48 2.26 2.04 6.11
C THR A 48 2.57 1.68 4.65
N HIS A 49 1.63 1.93 3.73
CA HIS A 49 1.86 1.77 2.28
C HIS A 49 3.06 2.59 1.81
N LEU A 50 3.14 3.87 2.19
CA LEU A 50 4.24 4.75 1.77
C LEU A 50 5.59 4.35 2.35
N LYS A 51 5.64 3.88 3.61
CA LYS A 51 6.88 3.36 4.20
C LYS A 51 7.43 2.19 3.39
N VAL A 52 6.58 1.22 3.08
CA VAL A 52 6.97 0.08 2.22
C VAL A 52 7.38 0.55 0.83
N LEU A 53 6.64 1.49 0.24
CA LEU A 53 6.96 2.02 -1.09
C LEU A 53 8.34 2.69 -1.11
N ALA A 54 8.67 3.46 -0.07
CA ALA A 54 9.92 4.20 0.08
C ALA A 54 11.09 3.39 0.71
N ASP A 55 10.89 2.10 0.99
CA ASP A 55 11.88 1.25 1.69
C ASP A 55 12.30 1.78 3.08
N LEU A 56 11.31 2.26 3.86
CA LEU A 56 11.46 2.79 5.23
C LEU A 56 10.85 1.88 6.31
#